data_AF-J9FMZ8-F1
#
_entry.id   AF-J9FMZ8-F1
#
_cell.length_a   1.000
_cell.length_b   1.000
_cell.length_c   1.000
_cell.angle_alpha   90.00
_cell.angle_beta   90.00
_cell.angle_gamma   90.00
#
_symmetry.space_group_name_H-M   'P 1'
#
loop_
_entity.id
_entity.type
_entity.pdbx_description
1 polymer ?
#
loop_
_entity_poly.entity_id
_entity_poly.type
_entity_poly.pdbx_seq_one_letter_code
_entity_poly.pdbx_strand_id
1 'polypeptide(L)' 'MEESCSRCDQGTDNSENVHEYEEHRVIGKGAYGVVYLVTHIPSNIQASIFA' A
#
# COMPACT_ATOMS: atom_id res chain seq x y z
N MET A 1 13.30 21.57 -7.36
CA MET A 1 12.63 20.35 -7.83
C MET A 1 11.71 19.95 -6.71
N GLU A 2 10.42 20.17 -6.90
CA GLU A 2 9.41 20.02 -5.85
C GLU A 2 9.02 18.54 -5.76
N GLU A 3 9.50 17.84 -4.74
CA GLU A 3 8.98 16.52 -4.37
C GLU A 3 8.00 16.71 -3.22
N SER A 4 6.74 16.88 -3.60
CA SER A 4 5.61 16.87 -2.67
C SER A 4 5.40 15.43 -2.19
N CYS A 5 6.04 15.05 -1.08
CA CYS A 5 5.70 13.82 -0.37
C CYS A 5 4.36 14.02 0.35
N SER A 6 3.28 13.66 -0.33
CA SER A 6 1.93 13.66 0.24
C SER A 6 1.82 12.60 1.34
N ARG A 7 1.89 13.08 2.58
CA ARG A 7 1.15 12.59 3.76
C ARG A 7 0.90 11.08 3.82
N CYS A 8 1.73 10.37 4.59
CA CYS A 8 1.31 9.14 5.25
C CYS A 8 0.53 9.54 6.51
N ASP A 9 -0.78 9.81 6.39
CA ASP A 9 -1.66 9.90 7.56
C ASP A 9 -1.74 8.50 8.20
N GLN A 10 -0.85 8.22 9.15
CA GLN A 10 -0.90 7.03 9.98
C GLN A 10 -2.00 7.22 11.05
N GLY A 11 -3.25 7.12 10.62
CA GLY A 11 -4.40 7.00 11.50
C GLY A 11 -4.35 5.65 12.21
N THR A 12 -4.14 5.69 13.53
CA THR A 12 -4.28 4.52 14.39
C THR A 12 -5.76 4.37 14.71
N ASP A 13 -6.44 3.36 14.17
CA ASP A 13 -7.69 2.89 14.75
C ASP A 13 -7.78 1.37 14.66
N ASN A 14 -8.01 0.76 15.82
CA ASN A 14 -8.03 -0.67 16.04
C ASN A 14 -9.51 -1.07 16.07
N SER A 15 -10.09 -1.39 14.91
CA SER A 15 -11.46 -1.88 14.81
C SER A 15 -11.60 -2.73 13.54
N GLU A 16 -11.77 -4.05 13.72
CA GLU A 16 -12.20 -5.03 12.71
C GLU A 16 -11.59 -4.81 11.31
N ASN A 17 -10.35 -5.29 11.12
CA ASN A 17 -9.57 -5.13 9.89
C ASN A 17 -10.27 -5.79 8.68
N VAL A 18 -11.21 -5.07 8.07
CA VAL A 18 -11.56 -5.28 6.68
C VAL A 18 -10.25 -5.07 5.94
N HIS A 19 -9.66 -6.15 5.42
CA HIS A 19 -8.48 -6.05 4.55
C HIS A 19 -8.89 -5.17 3.37
N GLU A 20 -8.61 -3.87 3.42
CA GLU A 20 -9.00 -2.91 2.37
C GLU A 20 -8.24 -3.18 1.06
N TYR A 21 -7.16 -3.96 1.14
CA TYR A 21 -6.27 -4.30 0.05
C TYR A 21 -6.11 -5.83 -0.06
N GLU A 22 -6.26 -6.34 -1.28
CA GLU A 22 -5.95 -7.73 -1.64
C GLU A 22 -4.54 -7.79 -2.26
N GLU A 23 -3.64 -8.58 -1.69
CA GLU A 23 -2.29 -8.79 -2.24
C GLU A 23 -2.30 -9.76 -3.43
N HIS A 24 -1.65 -9.37 -4.53
CA HIS A 24 -1.59 -10.19 -5.74
C HIS A 24 -0.23 -10.86 -5.91
N ARG A 25 0.83 -10.05 -5.97
CA ARG A 25 2.20 -10.53 -6.23
C ARG A 25 3.25 -9.51 -5.85
N VAL A 26 4.47 -9.99 -5.64
CA VAL A 26 5.66 -9.15 -5.59
C VAL A 26 6.00 -8.63 -6.99
N ILE A 27 6.24 -7.33 -7.10
CA ILE A 27 6.68 -6.67 -8.34
C ILE A 27 8.09 -6.07 -8.25
N GLY A 28 8.66 -5.99 -7.04
CA GLY A 28 10.04 -5.54 -6.86
C GLY A 28 10.63 -6.02 -5.54
N LYS A 29 11.93 -6.32 -5.53
CA LYS A 29 12.70 -6.59 -4.32
C LYS A 29 13.96 -5.73 -4.36
N GLY A 30 14.21 -4.99 -3.29
CA GLY A 30 15.40 -4.17 -3.12
C GLY A 30 16.12 -4.50 -1.82
N ALA A 31 17.28 -3.88 -1.62
CA ALA A 31 18.05 -4.02 -0.37
C ALA A 31 17.27 -3.58 0.87
N TYR A 32 16.24 -2.74 0.69
CA TYR A 32 15.49 -2.09 1.76
C TYR A 32 14.06 -2.60 1.93
N GLY A 33 13.58 -3.51 1.08
CA GLY A 33 12.20 -3.99 1.17
C GLY A 33 11.66 -4.62 -0.10
N VAL A 34 10.38 -4.93 -0.08
CA VAL A 34 9.64 -5.59 -1.15
C VAL A 34 8.46 -4.72 -1.57
N VAL A 35 8.25 -4.59 -2.87
CA VAL A 35 7.10 -3.90 -3.45
C VAL A 35 6.07 -4.94 -3.88
N TYR A 36 4.87 -4.84 -3.34
CA TYR A 36 3.73 -5.70 -3.63
C TYR A 36 2.71 -4.96 -4.50
N LEU A 37 2.19 -5.65 -5.51
CA LEU A 37 1.00 -5.23 -6.24
C LEU A 37 -0.23 -5.65 -5.44
N VAL A 38 -1.12 -4.69 -5.19
CA VAL A 38 -2.36 -4.90 -4.45
C VAL A 38 -3.55 -4.30 -5.20
N THR A 39 -4.75 -4.77 -4.91
CA THR A 39 -6.00 -4.14 -5.34
C THR A 39 -6.73 -3.57 -4.14
N HIS A 40 -7.09 -2.29 -4.20
CA HIS A 40 -7.98 -1.68 -3.22
C HIS A 40 -9.41 -2.19 -3.46
N ILE A 41 -9.93 -2.97 -2.52
CA ILE A 41 -11.21 -3.69 -2.66
C ILE A 41 -12.37 -2.74 -2.97
N PRO A 42 -12.57 -1.60 -2.27
CA PRO A 42 -13.77 -0.79 -2.49
C PRO A 42 -13.73 0.03 -3.78
N SER A 43 -12.55 0.37 -4.32
CA SER A 43 -12.45 1.13 -5.59
C SER A 43 -12.04 0.29 -6.79
N ASN A 44 -11.65 -0.98 -6.59
CA ASN A 44 -11.10 -1.87 -7.61
C ASN A 44 -9.89 -1.27 -8.37
N ILE A 45 -9.11 -0.43 -7.70
CA ILE A 45 -7.92 0.22 -8.27
C ILE A 45 -6.68 -0.57 -7.85
N GLN A 46 -5.77 -0.82 -8.81
CA GLN A 46 -4.46 -1.39 -8.52
C GLN A 46 -3.50 -0.33 -7.98
N ALA A 47 -2.78 -0.68 -6.92
CA ALA A 47 -1.76 0.15 -6.29
C ALA A 47 -0.54 -0.70 -5.92
N SER A 48 0.54 -0.04 -5.48
CA SER A 48 1.73 -0.71 -4.97
C SER A 48 2.03 -0.31 -3.52
N ILE A 49 2.30 -1.30 -2.66
CA ILE A 49 2.68 -1.08 -1.26
C ILE A 49 4.13 -1.52 -1.06
N PHE A 50 4.89 -0.75 -0.29
CA PHE A 50 6.26 -1.06 0.11
C PHE A 50 6.26 -1.58 1.56
N ALA A 51 6.90 -2.72 1.79
CA ALA A 51 7.05 -3.35 3.11
C ALA A 51 8.50 -3.81 3.36
#